data_AF-A0A2V5WYF9-F1
#
_entry.id   AF-A0A2V5WYF9-F1
#
_cell.length_a   1.000
_cell.length_b   1.000
_cell.length_c   1.000
_cell.angle_alpha   90.00
_cell.angle_beta   90.00
_cell.angle_gamma   90.00
#
_symmetry.space_group_name_H-M   'P 1'
#
loop_
_entity.id
_entity.type
_entity.pdbx_description
1 polymer ?
#
loop_
_entity_poly.entity_id
_entity_poly.type
_entity_poly.pdbx_seq_one_letter_code
_entity_poly.pdbx_strand_id
1 'polypeptide(L)' 'MQMRAEKRALDKIYKRRDRYEIPDWQREEVWSDEKKRLLIDSILRGWKLPKFYFLKVSSDPDEYEVVDANNG' A
#
# COMPACT_ATOMS: atom_id res chain seq x y z
N MET A 1 7.67 16.28 8.51
CA MET A 1 7.27 15.16 7.61
C MET A 1 6.57 15.75 6.38
N GLN A 2 7.07 15.51 5.18
CA GLN A 2 6.48 16.03 3.93
C GLN A 2 5.66 14.92 3.26
N MET A 3 4.36 15.13 3.06
CA MET A 3 3.54 14.19 2.29
C MET A 3 3.72 14.42 0.80
N ARG A 4 3.95 13.35 0.04
CA ARG A 4 4.03 13.37 -1.44
C ARG A 4 3.01 12.40 -2.00
N ALA A 5 2.16 12.87 -2.90
CA ALA A 5 1.21 12.03 -3.63
C ALA A 5 1.86 11.58 -4.94
N GLU A 6 2.06 10.27 -5.09
CA GLU A 6 2.67 9.67 -6.28
C GLU A 6 1.72 8.65 -6.90
N LYS A 7 1.71 8.57 -8.23
CA LYS A 7 1.09 7.47 -8.96
C LYS A 7 2.17 6.44 -9.29
N ARG A 8 1.96 5.19 -8.86
CA ARG A 8 2.86 4.07 -9.17
C ARG A 8 2.06 2.95 -9.83
N ALA A 9 2.63 2.34 -10.87
CA ALA A 9 2.02 1.19 -11.51
C ALA A 9 2.12 -0.04 -10.59
N LEU A 10 1.07 -0.87 -10.59
CA LEU A 10 0.96 -2.04 -9.71
C LEU A 10 2.12 -3.03 -9.93
N ASP A 11 2.56 -3.21 -11.17
CA ASP A 11 3.68 -4.10 -11.50
C ASP A 11 4.99 -3.65 -10.83
N LYS A 12 5.21 -2.34 -10.72
CA LYS A 12 6.40 -1.77 -10.06
C LYS A 12 6.36 -1.98 -8.56
N ILE A 13 5.19 -1.85 -7.95
CA ILE A 13 4.99 -2.12 -6.52
C ILE A 13 5.26 -3.60 -6.25
N TYR A 14 4.64 -4.51 -7.02
CA TYR A 14 4.79 -5.95 -6.84
C TYR A 14 6.23 -6.47 -7.05
N LYS A 15 6.94 -5.91 -8.04
CA LYS A 15 8.35 -6.26 -8.31
C LYS A 15 9.30 -5.85 -7.19
N ARG A 16 8.92 -4.87 -6.36
CA ARG A 16 9.72 -4.35 -5.24
C ARG A 16 9.08 -4.67 -3.88
N ARG A 17 8.19 -5.67 -3.82
CA ARG A 17 7.41 -6.03 -2.62
C ARG A 17 8.29 -6.37 -1.41
N ASP A 18 9.52 -6.81 -1.66
CA ASP A 18 10.59 -7.07 -0.70
C ASP A 18 11.12 -5.80 0.01
N ARG A 19 10.77 -4.61 -0.48
CA ARG A 19 11.17 -3.31 0.07
C ARG A 19 10.09 -2.60 0.88
N TYR A 20 9.00 -3.31 1.16
CA TYR A 20 7.86 -2.81 1.91
C TYR A 20 7.70 -3.65 3.18
N GLU A 21 7.93 -3.02 4.32
CA GLU A 21 7.80 -3.66 5.62
C GLU A 21 6.48 -3.25 6.28
N ILE A 22 5.79 -4.22 6.89
CA ILE A 22 4.64 -3.96 7.76
C ILE A 22 5.17 -4.02 9.20
N PRO A 23 5.22 -2.90 9.92
CA PRO A 23 5.79 -2.89 11.26
C PRO A 23 4.96 -3.68 12.28
N ASP A 24 5.61 -4.28 13.28
CA ASP A 24 4.98 -5.10 14.33
C ASP A 24 3.94 -4.34 15.18
N TRP A 25 4.04 -3.01 15.24
CA TRP A 25 3.06 -2.17 15.95
C TRP A 25 1.76 -1.97 15.17
N GLN A 26 1.72 -2.33 13.89
CA GLN A 26 0.52 -2.25 13.07
C GLN A 26 -0.43 -3.40 13.42
N ARG A 27 -1.73 -3.12 13.44
CA ARG A 27 -2.74 -4.16 13.72
C ARG A 27 -2.65 -5.27 12.67
N GLU A 28 -2.94 -6.50 13.11
CA GLU A 28 -3.15 -7.64 12.22
C GLU A 28 -4.15 -7.31 11.10
N GLU A 29 -4.06 -8.04 9.99
CA GLU A 29 -4.83 -7.78 8.78
C GLU A 29 -6.34 -7.62 9.07
N VAL A 30 -6.84 -6.37 9.02
CA VAL A 30 -8.25 -6.04 9.31
C VAL A 30 -9.13 -6.07 8.05
N TRP A 31 -8.65 -6.68 6.97
CA TRP A 31 -9.38 -6.74 5.70
C TRP A 31 -10.32 -7.94 5.68
N SER A 32 -11.63 -7.68 5.75
CA SER A 32 -12.63 -8.70 5.47
C SER A 32 -12.54 -9.18 4.02
N ASP A 33 -13.00 -10.40 3.76
CA ASP A 33 -13.06 -10.95 2.40
C ASP A 33 -13.86 -10.05 1.44
N GLU A 34 -14.89 -9.37 1.95
CA GLU A 34 -15.67 -8.40 1.20
C GLU A 34 -14.83 -7.19 0.77
N LYS A 35 -14.03 -6.62 1.68
CA LYS A 35 -13.11 -5.51 1.37
C LYS A 35 -12.05 -5.95 0.35
N LYS A 36 -11.50 -7.17 0.48
CA LYS A 36 -10.54 -7.75 -0.47
C LYS A 36 -11.16 -7.88 -1.87
N ARG A 37 -12.38 -8.44 -1.97
CA ARG A 37 -13.12 -8.57 -3.23
C ARG A 37 -13.41 -7.22 -3.86
N LEU A 38 -13.85 -6.22 -3.08
CA LEU A 38 -14.13 -4.87 -3.57
C LEU A 38 -12.88 -4.19 -4.15
N LEU A 39 -11.72 -4.37 -3.51
CA LEU A 39 -10.46 -3.84 -4.04
C LEU A 39 -10.11 -4.48 -5.39
N ILE A 40 -10.22 -5.80 -5.50
CA ILE A 40 -9.98 -6.51 -6.77
C ILE A 40 -10.95 -6.02 -7.85
N ASP A 41 -12.23 -5.92 -7.55
CA ASP A 41 -13.25 -5.42 -8.48
C ASP A 41 -12.96 -3.97 -8.91
N SER A 42 -12.52 -3.12 -7.98
CA SER A 42 -12.11 -1.75 -8.28
C SER A 42 -10.92 -1.69 -9.23
N ILE A 43 -9.93 -2.58 -9.05
CA ILE A 43 -8.77 -2.71 -9.97
C ILE A 43 -9.24 -3.14 -11.36
N LEU A 44 -10.09 -4.18 -11.44
CA LEU A 44 -10.57 -4.72 -12.72
C LEU A 44 -11.45 -3.74 -13.50
N ARG A 45 -12.26 -2.93 -12.80
CA ARG A 45 -13.13 -1.91 -13.40
C ARG A 45 -12.41 -0.59 -13.71
N GLY A 46 -11.14 -0.45 -13.32
CA GLY A 46 -10.40 0.81 -13.44
C GLY A 46 -10.96 1.93 -12.56
N TRP A 47 -11.65 1.57 -11.47
CA TRP A 47 -12.17 2.53 -10.51
C TRP A 47 -11.06 3.10 -9.62
N LYS A 48 -11.35 4.23 -8.98
CA LYS A 48 -10.40 4.88 -8.08
C LYS A 48 -10.15 4.00 -6.86
N LEU A 49 -8.90 3.60 -6.69
CA LEU A 49 -8.44 2.84 -5.53
C LEU A 49 -8.33 3.75 -4.29
N PRO A 50 -8.43 3.17 -3.08
CA PRO A 50 -8.07 3.88 -1.86
C PRO A 50 -6.60 4.32 -1.90
N LYS A 51 -6.28 5.35 -1.13
CA LYS A 51 -4.89 5.80 -0.98
C LYS A 51 -4.16 4.88 -0.02
N PHE A 52 -2.92 4.55 -0.35
CA PHE A 52 -2.01 3.82 0.53
C PHE A 52 -0.92 4.78 1.01
N TYR A 53 -0.58 4.71 2.29
CA TYR A 53 0.43 5.57 2.90
C TYR A 53 1.70 4.77 3.21
N PHE A 54 2.81 5.25 2.67
CA PHE A 54 4.13 4.66 2.85
C PHE A 54 5.08 5.71 3.45
N LEU A 55 5.82 5.32 4.48
CA LEU A 55 6.91 6.11 5.03
C LEU A 55 8.21 5.65 4.39
N LYS A 56 8.92 6.55 3.71
CA LYS A 56 10.24 6.24 3.17
C LYS A 56 11.27 6.21 4.31
N VAL A 57 11.95 5.08 4.48
CA VAL A 57 12.94 4.87 5.55
C VAL A 57 14.38 4.79 5.04
N SER A 58 14.59 4.33 3.79
CA SER A 58 15.88 4.37 3.10
C SER A 58 15.73 4.89 1.67
N SER A 59 16.81 5.46 1.12
CA SER A 59 16.86 6.00 -0.24
C SER A 59 17.85 5.28 -1.16
N ASP A 60 18.69 4.38 -0.64
CA ASP A 60 19.63 3.59 -1.43
C ASP A 60 19.88 2.20 -0.80
N PRO A 61 19.06 1.18 -1.13
CA PRO A 61 17.89 1.25 -2.00
C PRO A 61 16.71 1.97 -1.35
N ASP A 62 15.77 2.41 -2.18
CA ASP A 62 14.46 2.89 -1.72
C ASP A 62 13.72 1.81 -0.92
N GLU A 63 13.48 2.07 0.38
CA GLU A 63 12.73 1.22 1.30
C GLU A 63 11.62 1.99 2.00
N TYR A 64 10.53 1.29 2.30
CA TYR A 64 9.32 1.91 2.82
C TYR A 64 8.69 1.06 3.93
N GLU A 65 8.28 1.71 5.00
CA GLU A 65 7.33 1.15 5.95
C GLU A 65 5.90 1.46 5.47
N VAL A 66 5.02 0.47 5.55
CA VAL A 66 3.59 0.65 5.31
C VAL A 66 3.00 1.28 6.56
N VAL A 67 2.48 2.50 6.46
CA VAL A 67 1.92 3.24 7.61
C VAL A 67 0.43 3.00 7.73
N ASP A 68 -0.25 2.96 6.58
CA ASP A 68 -1.69 2.72 6.55
C ASP A 68 -2.14 2.14 5.20
N ALA A 69 -2.74 0.95 5.29
CA ALA A 69 -3.50 0.31 4.23
C ALA A 69 -4.95 0.03 4.66
N ASN A 70 -5.35 0.55 5.83
CA ASN A 70 -6.66 0.37 6.41
C ASN A 70 -7.59 1.46 5.90
N ASN A 71 -8.33 1.11 4.84
CA ASN A 71 -9.47 1.91 4.44
C ASN A 71 -10.50 1.80 5.59
N GLY A 72 -10.58 2.85 6.40
CA GLY A 72 -11.57 3.04 7.47
C GLY A 72 -12.97 2.72 6.97
#